data_AF-G9K747-F1
#
_entry.id   AF-G9K747-F1
#
_cell.length_a   1.000
_cell.length_b   1.000
_cell.length_c   1.000
_cell.angle_alpha   90.00
_cell.angle_beta   90.00
_cell.angle_gamma   90.00
#
_symmetry.space_group_name_H-M   'P 1'
#
loop_
_entity.id
_entity.type
_entity.pdbx_description
1 polymer ?
#
loop_
_entity_poly.entity_id
_entity_poly.type
_entity_poly.pdbx_seq_one_letter_code
_entity_poly.pdbx_strand_id
1 'polypeptide(L)'
;DMRDLYQEWKEKIPEAKRLYGKRGDPFYEAQENHNLIGVANVFLECLFYDVKLQYAVPIISQQGEVAGRLHVEVMRVTGTVPERVVEDDSSENSSEGGSLEVVDSSGEVIHRVRKLTCRVKIKEATGLPLNLSNFVFCQYTFWDQCESTVAAP
;
A
#
# COMPACT_ATOMS: atom_id res chain seq x y z
N ASP A 1 1.15 -8.46 40.52
CA ASP A 1 0.78 -7.76 39.28
C ASP A 1 1.98 -7.72 38.34
N MET A 2 1.80 -7.54 37.02
CA MET A 2 2.91 -7.41 36.04
C MET A 2 3.90 -6.31 36.47
N ARG A 3 3.37 -5.28 37.14
CA ARG A 3 4.14 -4.20 37.77
C ARG A 3 5.09 -4.69 38.86
N ASP A 4 4.63 -5.56 39.75
CA ASP A 4 5.43 -6.09 40.86
C ASP A 4 6.53 -7.03 40.36
N LEU A 5 6.20 -7.86 39.35
CA LEU A 5 7.17 -8.75 38.69
C LEU A 5 8.29 -7.96 38.00
N TYR A 6 7.95 -6.83 37.37
CA TYR A 6 8.94 -5.94 36.76
C TYR A 6 9.87 -5.32 37.81
N GLN A 7 9.31 -4.87 38.94
CA GLN A 7 10.09 -4.31 40.04
C GLN A 7 11.05 -5.35 40.62
N GLU A 8 10.56 -6.56 40.89
CA GLU A 8 11.38 -7.65 41.42
C GLU A 8 12.50 -8.06 40.46
N TRP A 9 12.21 -8.14 39.15
CA TRP A 9 13.23 -8.40 38.13
C TRP A 9 14.27 -7.28 38.08
N LYS A 10 13.84 -6.01 38.05
CA LYS A 10 14.73 -4.84 37.97
C LYS A 10 15.69 -4.73 39.17
N GLU A 11 15.25 -5.15 40.36
CA GLU A 11 16.07 -5.21 41.57
C GLU A 11 17.11 -6.35 41.54
N LYS A 12 16.83 -7.45 40.83
CA LYS A 12 17.71 -8.61 40.71
C LYS A 12 18.80 -8.50 39.62
N ILE A 13 18.81 -7.44 38.81
CA ILE A 13 19.78 -7.26 37.72
C ILE A 13 21.10 -6.64 38.25
N PRO A 14 22.26 -7.30 38.05
CA PRO A 14 23.56 -6.71 38.35
C PRO A 14 23.78 -5.43 37.52
N GLU A 15 24.34 -4.37 38.11
CA GLU A 15 24.54 -3.07 37.44
C GLU A 15 25.27 -3.18 36.09
N ALA A 16 26.17 -4.15 35.93
CA ALA A 16 26.87 -4.45 34.67
C ALA A 16 25.96 -4.90 33.51
N LYS A 17 24.81 -5.54 33.80
CA LYS A 17 23.83 -5.96 32.78
C LYS A 17 22.85 -4.84 32.38
N ARG A 18 22.81 -3.72 33.13
CA ARG A 18 22.01 -2.54 32.77
C ARG A 18 22.56 -1.79 31.54
N LEU A 19 23.80 -2.10 31.13
CA LEU A 19 24.46 -1.52 29.95
C LEU A 19 23.90 -2.03 28.61
N TYR A 20 23.17 -3.15 28.58
CA TYR A 20 22.56 -3.69 27.34
C TYR A 20 21.27 -2.96 26.91
N GLY A 21 20.87 -1.91 27.63
CA GLY A 21 19.69 -1.11 27.32
C GLY A 21 18.40 -1.94 27.22
N LYS A 22 17.43 -1.44 26.45
CA LYS A 22 16.11 -2.06 26.21
C LYS A 22 16.17 -3.52 25.68
N ARG A 23 17.31 -3.97 25.15
CA ARG A 23 17.47 -5.32 24.58
C ARG A 23 17.66 -6.45 25.60
N GLY A 24 17.95 -6.12 26.86
CA GLY A 24 18.13 -7.11 27.94
C GLY A 24 16.89 -7.32 28.80
N ASP A 25 15.80 -6.61 28.50
CA ASP A 25 14.57 -6.62 29.30
C ASP A 25 13.59 -7.68 28.77
N PRO A 26 13.30 -8.76 29.53
CA PRO A 26 12.37 -9.81 29.12
C PRO A 26 10.91 -9.32 29.08
N PHE A 27 10.63 -8.12 29.59
CA PHE A 27 9.34 -7.44 29.47
C PHE A 27 9.35 -6.38 28.36
N TYR A 28 10.49 -6.15 27.69
CA TYR A 28 10.56 -5.28 26.53
C TYR A 28 10.09 -6.05 25.29
N GLU A 29 8.87 -5.77 24.87
CA GLU A 29 8.36 -6.20 23.57
C GLU A 29 9.07 -5.38 22.47
N ALA A 30 10.21 -5.90 22.00
CA ALA A 30 10.92 -5.33 20.85
C ALA A 30 10.17 -5.54 19.52
N GLN A 31 9.18 -6.44 19.52
CA GLN A 31 8.46 -6.88 18.34
C GLN A 31 7.07 -6.23 18.35
N GLU A 32 6.87 -5.24 17.49
CA GLU A 32 5.54 -4.70 17.21
C GLU A 32 4.74 -5.79 16.47
N ASN A 33 4.01 -6.59 17.24
CA ASN A 33 3.14 -7.64 16.69
C ASN A 33 1.92 -6.99 16.05
N HIS A 34 2.04 -6.59 14.79
CA HIS A 34 0.92 -6.06 14.03
C HIS A 34 -0.01 -7.18 13.59
N ASN A 35 -1.30 -7.05 13.92
CA ASN A 35 -2.33 -7.99 13.49
C ASN A 35 -2.97 -7.48 12.19
N LEU A 36 -3.00 -8.32 11.15
CA LEU A 36 -3.71 -8.01 9.93
C LEU A 36 -5.22 -8.02 10.18
N ILE A 37 -5.83 -6.84 10.15
CA ILE A 37 -7.28 -6.66 10.27
C ILE A 37 -8.00 -7.18 9.01
N GLY A 38 -7.46 -6.84 7.83
CA GLY A 38 -8.01 -7.27 6.56
C GLY A 38 -7.34 -6.62 5.35
N VAL A 39 -7.82 -6.97 4.16
CA VAL A 39 -7.32 -6.49 2.86
C VAL A 39 -8.40 -5.70 2.16
N ALA A 40 -8.01 -4.59 1.53
CA ALA A 40 -8.89 -3.72 0.74
C ALA A 40 -8.36 -3.59 -0.68
N ASN A 41 -9.18 -3.91 -1.67
CA ASN A 41 -8.81 -3.84 -3.08
C ASN A 41 -9.26 -2.50 -3.67
N VAL A 42 -8.29 -1.75 -4.22
CA VAL A 42 -8.52 -0.46 -4.86
C VAL A 42 -8.47 -0.62 -6.38
N PHE A 43 -9.56 -0.29 -7.05
CA PHE A 43 -9.66 -0.29 -8.51
C PHE A 43 -8.89 0.90 -9.11
N LEU A 44 -7.99 0.59 -10.05
CA LEU A 44 -7.16 1.57 -10.75
C LEU A 44 -7.64 1.86 -12.18
N GLU A 45 -8.72 1.22 -12.63
CA GLU A 45 -9.31 1.46 -13.96
C GLU A 45 -9.76 2.92 -14.14
N CYS A 46 -10.12 3.61 -13.05
CA CYS A 46 -10.45 5.03 -13.08
C CYS A 46 -9.33 5.91 -13.64
N LEU A 47 -8.07 5.44 -13.64
CA LEU A 47 -6.93 6.15 -14.23
C LEU A 47 -6.99 6.27 -15.75
N PHE A 48 -7.84 5.47 -16.42
CA PHE A 48 -8.09 5.61 -17.85
C PHE A 48 -8.91 6.86 -18.19
N TYR A 49 -9.62 7.40 -17.20
CA TYR A 49 -10.43 8.59 -17.30
C TYR A 49 -9.75 9.74 -16.57
N ASP A 50 -9.91 10.97 -17.06
CA ASP A 50 -9.34 12.15 -16.41
C ASP A 50 -10.22 12.62 -15.24
N VAL A 51 -10.45 11.72 -14.29
CA VAL A 51 -11.36 11.92 -13.16
C VAL A 51 -10.66 11.61 -11.84
N LYS A 52 -11.14 12.27 -10.77
CA LYS A 52 -10.78 11.94 -9.40
C LYS A 52 -11.87 11.03 -8.83
N LEU A 53 -11.53 9.77 -8.56
CA LEU A 53 -12.43 8.82 -7.94
C LEU A 53 -12.23 8.83 -6.42
N GLN A 54 -13.30 9.06 -5.67
CA GLN A 54 -13.33 8.98 -4.21
C GLN A 54 -14.40 7.97 -3.79
N TYR A 55 -14.02 6.97 -3.01
CA TYR A 55 -14.92 5.90 -2.63
C TYR A 55 -14.40 5.11 -1.42
N ALA A 56 -15.31 4.35 -0.81
CA ALA A 56 -15.01 3.52 0.34
C ALA A 56 -14.94 2.05 -0.08
N VAL A 57 -13.75 1.45 -0.02
CA VAL A 57 -13.54 0.02 -0.31
C VAL A 57 -13.73 -0.81 0.96
N PRO A 58 -14.34 -2.01 0.87
CA PRO A 58 -14.47 -2.86 2.04
C PRO A 58 -13.11 -3.42 2.47
N ILE A 59 -12.88 -3.45 3.78
CA ILE A 59 -11.75 -4.14 4.39
C ILE A 59 -12.23 -5.55 4.72
N ILE A 60 -11.70 -6.55 4.03
CA ILE A 60 -12.11 -7.96 4.17
C ILE A 60 -11.18 -8.67 5.14
N SER A 61 -11.73 -9.23 6.21
CA SER A 61 -10.98 -9.97 7.22
C SER A 61 -10.45 -11.29 6.67
N GLN A 62 -9.57 -11.93 7.44
CA GLN A 62 -9.06 -13.27 7.11
C GLN A 62 -10.17 -14.34 7.07
N GLN A 63 -11.30 -14.08 7.72
CA GLN A 63 -12.49 -14.93 7.73
C GLN A 63 -13.42 -14.66 6.54
N GLY A 64 -13.11 -13.67 5.69
CA GLY A 64 -13.95 -13.29 4.56
C GLY A 64 -15.10 -12.34 4.91
N GLU A 65 -15.10 -11.79 6.13
CA GLU A 65 -16.12 -10.86 6.60
C GLU A 65 -15.72 -9.41 6.34
N VAL A 66 -16.69 -8.50 6.24
CA VAL A 66 -16.40 -7.07 6.13
C VAL A 66 -16.06 -6.52 7.51
N ALA A 67 -14.77 -6.27 7.75
CA ALA A 67 -14.26 -5.70 8.99
C ALA A 67 -14.42 -4.18 9.07
N GLY A 68 -14.62 -3.50 7.94
CA GLY A 68 -14.77 -2.05 7.90
C GLY A 68 -14.68 -1.51 6.48
N ARG A 69 -14.43 -0.21 6.36
CA ARG A 69 -14.30 0.48 5.08
C ARG A 69 -13.12 1.44 5.08
N LEU A 70 -12.28 1.32 4.05
CA LEU A 70 -11.17 2.23 3.79
C LEU A 70 -11.60 3.28 2.79
N HIS A 71 -11.55 4.54 3.18
CA HIS A 71 -11.86 5.67 2.31
C HIS A 71 -10.61 6.08 1.54
N VAL A 72 -10.69 6.02 0.22
CA VAL A 72 -9.56 6.29 -0.67
C VAL A 72 -9.93 7.30 -1.75
N GLU A 73 -8.91 7.98 -2.26
CA GLU A 73 -8.96 8.81 -3.44
C GLU A 73 -7.90 8.35 -4.44
N VAL A 74 -8.30 8.17 -5.70
CA VAL A 74 -7.41 7.77 -6.79
C VAL A 74 -7.60 8.73 -7.96
N MET A 75 -6.50 9.22 -8.51
CA MET A 75 -6.52 10.06 -9.71
C MET A 75 -5.26 9.89 -10.55
N ARG A 76 -5.40 10.11 -11.86
CA ARG A 76 -4.26 10.29 -12.75
C ARG A 76 -3.64 11.67 -12.54
N VAL A 77 -2.32 11.74 -12.52
CA VAL A 77 -1.56 13.00 -12.41
C VAL A 77 -0.96 13.37 -13.77
N THR A 78 -0.34 12.40 -14.46
CA THR A 78 0.22 12.58 -15.81
C THR A 78 0.17 11.28 -16.61
N GLY A 79 0.42 11.39 -17.92
CA GLY A 79 0.42 10.27 -18.87
C GLY A 79 -0.86 10.22 -19.68
N THR A 80 -0.73 10.03 -20.99
CA THR A 80 -1.88 9.90 -21.90
C THR A 80 -2.27 8.45 -22.04
N VAL A 81 -3.57 8.20 -21.90
CA VAL A 81 -4.15 6.89 -22.20
C VAL A 81 -4.32 6.82 -23.71
N PRO A 82 -3.91 5.74 -24.39
CA PRO A 82 -4.28 5.53 -25.78
C PRO A 82 -5.78 5.70 -25.94
N GLU A 83 -6.21 6.68 -26.73
CA GLU A 83 -7.53 6.61 -27.33
C GLU A 83 -7.55 5.31 -28.12
N ARG A 84 -8.62 4.51 -27.95
CA ARG A 84 -8.80 3.25 -28.67
C ARG A 84 -8.82 3.62 -30.15
N VAL A 85 -7.66 3.57 -30.81
CA VAL A 85 -7.57 3.69 -32.26
C VAL A 85 -8.51 2.60 -32.77
N VAL A 86 -9.55 3.03 -33.48
CA VAL A 86 -10.45 2.13 -34.17
C VAL A 86 -9.56 1.39 -35.17
N GLU A 87 -9.18 0.17 -34.81
CA GLU A 87 -8.32 -0.69 -35.63
C GLU A 87 -9.09 -1.01 -36.90
N ASP A 88 -8.55 -0.55 -38.02
CA ASP A 88 -8.76 -1.17 -39.32
C ASP A 88 -8.11 -2.55 -39.27
N ASP A 89 -8.82 -3.53 -39.81
CA ASP A 89 -8.63 -4.96 -39.66
C ASP A 89 -7.34 -5.43 -40.38
N SER A 90 -6.22 -5.47 -39.66
CA SER A 90 -5.06 -6.25 -40.09
C SER A 90 -4.32 -6.85 -38.91
N SER A 91 -4.53 -8.15 -38.75
CA SER A 91 -3.84 -9.05 -37.82
C SER A 91 -2.33 -8.92 -37.88
N GLU A 92 -1.66 -8.90 -36.71
CA GLU A 92 -0.70 -9.94 -36.32
C GLU A 92 -0.28 -9.76 -34.84
N ASN A 93 -0.35 -10.87 -34.13
CA ASN A 93 -0.18 -11.00 -32.69
C ASN A 93 1.24 -10.65 -32.22
N SER A 94 1.40 -9.64 -31.37
CA SER A 94 2.50 -9.55 -30.40
C SER A 94 2.08 -8.73 -29.17
N SER A 95 2.20 -9.37 -28.03
CA SER A 95 1.81 -8.89 -26.70
C SER A 95 2.74 -7.79 -26.19
N GLU A 96 2.49 -6.53 -26.56
CA GLU A 96 3.15 -5.36 -25.94
C GLU A 96 2.12 -4.26 -25.61
N GLY A 97 1.31 -4.53 -24.58
CA GLY A 97 0.38 -3.54 -24.05
C GLY A 97 1.12 -2.31 -23.50
N GLY A 98 1.13 -1.22 -24.27
CA GLY A 98 1.45 0.12 -23.78
C GLY A 98 2.63 0.87 -24.43
N SER A 99 3.24 0.37 -25.51
CA SER A 99 4.26 1.14 -26.23
C SER A 99 3.59 2.17 -27.18
N LEU A 100 4.11 3.39 -27.26
CA LEU A 100 3.81 4.35 -28.34
C LEU A 100 5.01 4.37 -29.27
N GLU A 101 4.80 4.01 -30.53
CA GLU A 101 5.78 4.21 -31.59
C GLU A 101 5.84 5.70 -31.93
N VAL A 102 6.99 6.34 -31.69
CA VAL A 102 7.24 7.73 -32.08
C VAL A 102 8.45 7.75 -33.00
N VAL A 103 8.25 8.19 -34.24
CA VAL A 103 9.34 8.34 -35.20
C VAL A 103 10.08 9.64 -34.89
N ASP A 104 11.40 9.56 -34.65
CA ASP A 104 12.21 10.75 -34.44
C ASP A 104 12.53 11.47 -35.76
N SER A 105 13.13 12.66 -35.67
CA SER A 105 13.54 13.45 -36.84
C SER A 105 14.65 12.80 -37.69
N SER A 106 15.23 11.68 -37.24
CA SER A 106 16.17 10.82 -37.96
C SER A 106 15.50 9.63 -38.66
N GLY A 107 14.20 9.41 -38.45
CA GLY A 107 13.45 8.30 -39.03
C GLY A 107 13.52 7.00 -38.22
N GLU A 108 14.07 7.00 -37.00
CA GLU A 108 14.07 5.82 -36.14
C GLU A 108 12.78 5.72 -35.30
N VAL A 109 12.22 4.51 -35.22
CA VAL A 109 11.03 4.21 -34.43
C VAL A 109 11.42 4.05 -32.95
N ILE A 110 11.21 5.10 -32.16
CA ILE A 110 11.44 5.05 -30.71
C ILE A 110 10.20 4.44 -30.04
N HIS A 111 10.40 3.30 -29.38
CA HIS A 111 9.40 2.66 -28.54
C HIS A 111 9.35 3.38 -27.18
N ARG A 112 8.35 4.25 -26.98
CA ARG A 112 8.13 4.87 -25.67
C ARG A 112 7.17 4.03 -24.85
N VAL A 113 7.67 3.45 -23.76
CA VAL A 113 6.83 2.86 -22.70
C VAL A 113 5.91 3.96 -22.15
N ARG A 114 4.60 3.85 -22.35
CA ARG A 114 3.63 4.79 -21.79
C ARG A 114 3.57 4.58 -20.28
N LYS A 115 4.08 5.55 -19.53
CA LYS A 115 3.98 5.56 -18.07
C LYS A 115 2.80 6.45 -17.65
N LEU A 116 1.88 5.89 -16.87
CA LEU A 116 0.86 6.64 -16.16
C LEU A 116 1.39 6.97 -14.76
N THR A 117 1.34 8.24 -14.39
CA THR A 117 1.57 8.64 -13.01
C THR A 117 0.23 8.79 -12.32
N CYS A 118 0.03 8.09 -11.21
CA CYS A 118 -1.18 8.20 -10.41
C CYS A 118 -0.87 8.74 -9.01
N ARG A 119 -1.90 9.24 -8.34
CA ARG A 119 -1.88 9.57 -6.93
C ARG A 119 -2.98 8.78 -6.24
N VAL A 120 -2.59 8.02 -5.23
CA VAL A 120 -3.49 7.33 -4.32
C VAL A 120 -3.38 8.03 -2.96
N LYS A 121 -4.51 8.39 -2.37
CA LYS A 121 -4.58 8.98 -1.03
C LYS A 121 -5.52 8.13 -0.17
N ILE A 122 -4.98 7.59 0.91
CA ILE A 122 -5.74 6.94 1.97
C ILE A 122 -6.22 8.05 2.92
N LYS A 123 -7.53 8.13 3.19
CA LYS A 123 -8.13 9.23 3.95
C LYS A 123 -8.48 8.88 5.39
N GLU A 124 -9.06 7.70 5.59
CA GLU A 124 -9.46 7.15 6.88
C GLU A 124 -9.93 5.70 6.71
N ALA A 125 -9.93 4.95 7.81
CA ALA A 125 -10.60 3.67 7.94
C ALA A 125 -11.76 3.79 8.94
N THR A 126 -12.95 3.34 8.56
CA THR A 126 -14.18 3.48 9.35
C THR A 126 -14.83 2.12 9.60
N GLY A 127 -15.55 1.99 10.72
CA GLY A 127 -16.30 0.78 11.04
C GLY A 127 -15.45 -0.42 11.48
N LEU A 128 -14.17 -0.21 11.80
CA LEU A 128 -13.28 -1.24 12.34
C LEU A 128 -13.77 -1.74 13.71
N PRO A 129 -13.54 -3.01 14.07
CA PRO A 129 -13.80 -3.50 15.42
C PRO A 129 -13.02 -2.68 16.46
N LEU A 130 -13.68 -2.30 17.56
CA LEU A 130 -13.08 -1.43 18.60
C LEU A 130 -11.79 -2.02 19.22
N ASN A 131 -11.70 -3.35 19.30
CA ASN A 131 -10.52 -4.05 19.79
C ASN A 131 -9.34 -3.99 18.80
N LEU A 132 -9.57 -3.61 17.55
CA LEU A 132 -8.58 -3.52 16.48
C LEU A 132 -8.37 -2.07 16.00
N SER A 133 -9.07 -1.08 16.56
CA SER A 133 -9.05 0.31 16.06
C SER A 133 -7.93 1.18 16.65
N ASN A 134 -7.05 0.62 17.47
CA ASN A 134 -5.93 1.36 18.07
C ASN A 134 -4.67 1.20 17.20
N PHE A 135 -4.01 2.31 16.87
CA PHE A 135 -2.75 2.34 16.10
C PHE A 135 -2.82 1.56 14.77
N VAL A 136 -3.89 1.81 14.00
CA VAL A 136 -4.09 1.19 12.69
C VAL A 136 -3.22 1.89 11.65
N PHE A 137 -2.65 1.12 10.74
CA PHE A 137 -2.02 1.61 9.52
C PHE A 137 -2.38 0.74 8.33
N CYS A 138 -2.26 1.31 7.14
CA CYS A 138 -2.35 0.61 5.88
C CYS A 138 -0.94 0.35 5.34
N GLN A 139 -0.74 -0.83 4.80
CA GLN A 139 0.50 -1.21 4.14
C GLN A 139 0.21 -1.57 2.68
N TYR A 140 0.98 -1.03 1.75
CA TYR A 140 0.81 -1.27 0.32
C TYR A 140 2.15 -1.33 -0.41
N THR A 141 2.16 -1.88 -1.62
CA THR A 141 3.33 -1.94 -2.50
C THR A 141 2.92 -1.49 -3.90
N PHE A 142 3.72 -0.61 -4.51
CA PHE A 142 3.53 -0.20 -5.90
C PHE A 142 4.40 -1.03 -6.83
N TRP A 143 4.00 -1.13 -8.10
CA TRP A 143 4.65 -2.01 -9.09
C TRP A 143 6.14 -1.71 -9.33
N ASP A 144 6.59 -0.48 -9.09
CA ASP A 144 7.99 -0.06 -9.27
C ASP A 144 8.79 0.03 -7.96
N GLN A 145 8.20 -0.38 -6.83
CA GLN A 145 8.85 -0.32 -5.52
C GLN A 145 9.06 -1.72 -4.95
N CYS A 146 10.30 -1.99 -4.54
CA CYS A 146 10.67 -3.27 -3.93
C CYS A 146 10.23 -3.34 -2.46
N GLU A 147 10.13 -2.18 -1.80
CA GLU A 147 9.75 -2.07 -0.39
C GLU A 147 8.29 -1.66 -0.25
N SER A 148 7.67 -2.16 0.81
CA SER A 148 6.30 -1.82 1.15
C SER A 148 6.24 -0.48 1.88
N THR A 149 5.26 0.35 1.55
CA THR A 149 5.03 1.64 2.20
C THR A 149 3.94 1.53 3.25
N VAL A 150 4.16 2.16 4.41
CA VAL A 150 3.19 2.27 5.49
C VAL A 150 2.56 3.67 5.47
N ALA A 151 1.25 3.73 5.58
CA ALA A 151 0.49 4.96 5.71
C ALA A 151 -0.50 4.84 6.88
N ALA A 152 -0.48 5.81 7.79
CA ALA A 152 -1.56 5.94 8.77
C ALA A 152 -2.83 6.39 8.03
N PRO A 153 -3.95 5.66 8.14
CA PRO A 153 -5.25 6.06 7.60
C PRO A 153 -5.78 7.29 8.32
#